data_AF-A0A9X3PW50-F1
#
_entry.id   AF-A0A9X3PW50-F1
#
_cell.length_a   1.000
_cell.length_b   1.000
_cell.length_c   1.000
_cell.angle_alpha   90.00
_cell.angle_beta   90.00
_cell.angle_gamma   90.00
#
_symmetry.space_group_name_H-M   'P 1'
#
loop_
_entity.id
_entity.type
_entity.pdbx_description
1 polymer ?
#
loop_
_entity_poly.entity_id
_entity_poly.type
_entity_poly.pdbx_seq_one_letter_code
_entity_poly.pdbx_strand_id
1 'polypeptide(L)'
;EMASLLNGIDSRARILDLGAGYGGAARYLAKTYGCHVGCLNLSEVQNQRNRDLNRSQGMDLQINVVDGSFEEIPLGDALVDVVWSQDAFLH
;
A
#
# COMPACT_ATOMS: atom_id res chain seq x y z
N GLU A 1 10.76 6.20 -12.71
CA GLU A 1 9.56 6.18 -11.84
C GLU A 1 10.04 6.06 -10.40
N MET A 2 9.33 6.59 -9.39
CA MET A 2 9.81 6.61 -7.99
C MET A 2 10.18 5.21 -7.46
N ALA A 3 9.49 4.17 -7.93
CA ALA A 3 9.73 2.79 -7.54
C ALA A 3 11.12 2.25 -7.94
N SER A 4 11.78 2.84 -8.95
CA SER A 4 13.14 2.42 -9.36
C SER A 4 14.22 2.79 -8.34
N LEU A 5 13.88 3.56 -7.30
CA LEU A 5 14.76 3.87 -6.18
C LEU A 5 14.75 2.76 -5.10
N LEU A 6 13.81 1.82 -5.18
CA LEU A 6 13.74 0.69 -4.27
C LEU A 6 14.73 -0.39 -4.71
N ASN A 7 15.73 -0.67 -3.87
CA ASN A 7 16.73 -1.70 -4.14
C ASN A 7 16.32 -3.02 -3.47
N GLY A 8 16.36 -4.12 -4.22
CA GLY A 8 16.19 -5.46 -3.67
C GLY A 8 14.75 -5.85 -3.29
N ILE A 9 13.74 -5.17 -3.84
CA ILE A 9 12.34 -5.55 -3.65
C ILE A 9 11.98 -6.71 -4.57
N ASP A 10 11.44 -7.76 -3.97
CA ASP A 10 10.92 -8.95 -4.65
C ASP A 10 9.56 -9.36 -4.04
N SER A 11 9.08 -10.53 -4.39
CA SER A 11 7.78 -11.05 -3.93
C SER A 11 7.68 -11.33 -2.44
N ARG A 12 8.80 -11.33 -1.70
CA ARG A 12 8.83 -11.51 -0.25
C ARG A 12 8.74 -10.18 0.50
N ALA A 13 8.98 -9.07 -0.18
CA ALA A 13 8.95 -7.75 0.42
C ALA A 13 7.54 -7.37 0.88
N ARG A 14 7.47 -6.69 2.01
CA ARG A 14 6.25 -6.14 2.61
C ARG A 14 6.37 -4.63 2.66
N ILE A 15 5.46 -3.96 1.97
CA ILE A 15 5.42 -2.51 1.84
C ILE A 15 4.21 -1.96 2.58
N LEU A 16 4.37 -0.86 3.32
CA LEU A 16 3.28 -0.07 3.89
C LEU A 16 3.13 1.23 3.09
N ASP A 17 2.00 1.42 2.41
CA ASP A 17 1.62 2.63 1.70
C ASP A 17 0.75 3.52 2.60
N LEU A 18 1.33 4.63 3.09
CA LEU A 18 0.70 5.60 3.98
C LEU A 18 0.02 6.70 3.16
N GLY A 19 -1.30 6.81 3.34
CA GLY A 19 -2.15 7.70 2.55
C GLY A 19 -2.42 7.14 1.16
N ALA A 20 -2.63 5.83 1.05
CA ALA A 20 -2.70 5.09 -0.20
C ALA A 20 -3.84 5.53 -1.17
N GLY A 21 -4.80 6.33 -0.70
CA GLY A 21 -5.95 6.77 -1.49
C GLY A 21 -6.67 5.61 -2.17
N TYR A 22 -6.78 5.65 -3.50
CA TYR A 22 -7.40 4.58 -4.30
C TYR A 22 -6.48 3.36 -4.57
N GLY A 23 -5.27 3.32 -4.01
CA GLY A 23 -4.32 2.20 -4.12
C GLY A 23 -3.57 2.10 -5.46
N GLY A 24 -3.37 3.22 -6.14
CA GLY A 24 -2.66 3.26 -7.43
C GLY A 24 -1.20 2.77 -7.32
N ALA A 25 -0.46 3.33 -6.36
CA ALA A 25 0.92 2.95 -6.08
C ALA A 25 1.01 1.48 -5.62
N ALA A 26 0.17 1.07 -4.66
CA ALA A 26 0.10 -0.31 -4.20
C ALA A 26 -0.08 -1.33 -5.34
N ARG A 27 -1.03 -1.10 -6.25
CA ARG A 27 -1.23 -1.99 -7.42
C ARG A 27 -0.06 -1.98 -8.37
N TYR A 28 0.56 -0.82 -8.60
CA TYR A 28 1.75 -0.73 -9.44
C TYR A 28 2.91 -1.54 -8.82
N LEU A 29 3.20 -1.34 -7.52
CA LEU A 29 4.28 -2.03 -6.82
C LEU A 29 4.07 -3.55 -6.80
N ALA A 30 2.88 -4.01 -6.40
CA ALA A 30 2.57 -5.43 -6.35
C ALA A 30 2.61 -6.10 -7.74
N LYS A 31 2.17 -5.43 -8.81
CA LYS A 31 2.28 -5.97 -10.18
C LYS A 31 3.71 -6.03 -10.69
N THR A 32 4.51 -5.00 -10.41
CA THR A 32 5.86 -4.86 -10.96
C THR A 32 6.86 -5.76 -10.22
N TYR A 33 6.74 -5.88 -8.90
CA TYR A 33 7.71 -6.58 -8.06
C TYR A 33 7.17 -7.86 -7.40
N GLY A 34 5.86 -8.11 -7.48
CA GLY A 34 5.22 -9.26 -6.82
C GLY A 34 5.11 -9.14 -5.30
N CYS A 35 5.49 -7.99 -4.73
CA CYS A 35 5.52 -7.75 -3.29
C CYS A 35 4.12 -7.66 -2.68
N HIS A 36 4.06 -7.75 -1.35
CA HIS A 36 2.83 -7.53 -0.57
C HIS A 36 2.74 -6.07 -0.14
N VAL A 37 1.54 -5.48 -0.24
CA VAL A 37 1.33 -4.07 0.11
C VAL A 37 0.17 -3.92 1.10
N GLY A 38 0.44 -3.30 2.25
CA GLY A 38 -0.58 -2.78 3.16
C GLY A 38 -0.87 -1.33 2.82
N CYS A 39 -2.13 -1.00 2.56
CA CYS A 39 -2.59 0.36 2.33
C CYS A 39 -3.23 0.90 3.62
N LEU A 40 -2.69 1.97 4.19
CA LEU A 40 -3.30 2.68 5.31
C LEU A 40 -3.80 4.03 4.83
N ASN A 41 -5.08 4.30 5.01
CA ASN A 41 -5.68 5.55 4.55
C ASN A 41 -6.94 5.89 5.35
N LEU A 42 -7.18 7.18 5.58
CA LEU A 42 -8.26 7.66 6.45
C LEU A 42 -9.63 7.58 5.78
N SER A 43 -9.70 7.75 4.45
CA SER A 43 -10.98 7.83 3.74
C SER A 43 -11.56 6.44 3.45
N GLU A 44 -12.61 6.06 4.18
CA GLU A 44 -13.37 4.81 3.95
C GLU A 44 -13.89 4.70 2.51
N VAL A 45 -14.34 5.80 1.90
CA VAL A 45 -14.82 5.82 0.51
C VAL A 45 -13.71 5.46 -0.46
N GLN A 46 -12.52 6.03 -0.27
CA GLN A 46 -11.36 5.69 -1.11
C GLN A 46 -10.91 4.25 -0.87
N ASN A 47 -10.97 3.78 0.37
CA ASN A 47 -10.59 2.42 0.74
C ASN A 47 -11.54 1.38 0.17
N GLN A 48 -12.85 1.63 0.22
CA GLN A 48 -13.84 0.77 -0.43
C GLN A 48 -13.55 0.65 -1.93
N ARG A 49 -13.31 1.78 -2.60
CA ARG A 49 -12.95 1.79 -4.03
C ARG A 49 -11.62 1.07 -4.29
N ASN A 50 -10.64 1.21 -3.41
CA ASN A 50 -9.36 0.49 -3.50
C ASN A 50 -9.58 -1.03 -3.43
N ARG A 51 -10.35 -1.52 -2.44
CA ARG A 51 -10.71 -2.94 -2.31
C ARG A 51 -11.42 -3.45 -3.57
N ASP A 52 -12.39 -2.72 -4.09
CA ASP A 52 -13.14 -3.11 -5.29
C ASP A 52 -12.24 -3.22 -6.52
N LEU A 53 -11.31 -2.27 -6.69
CA LEU A 53 -10.31 -2.30 -7.76
C LEU A 53 -9.28 -3.43 -7.60
N ASN A 54 -8.95 -3.80 -6.36
CA ASN A 54 -8.04 -4.93 -6.11
C ASN A 54 -8.73 -6.25 -6.44
N ARG A 55 -9.99 -6.44 -6.01
CA ARG A 55 -10.79 -7.64 -6.37
C ARG A 55 -10.97 -7.78 -7.88
N SER A 56 -11.29 -6.68 -8.58
CA SER A 56 -11.49 -6.72 -10.04
C SER A 56 -10.21 -7.07 -10.82
N GLN A 57 -9.05 -6.94 -10.19
CA GLN A 57 -7.74 -7.25 -10.77
C GLN A 57 -7.09 -8.50 -10.15
N GLY A 58 -7.79 -9.23 -9.27
CA GLY A 58 -7.27 -10.44 -8.60
C GLY A 58 -6.10 -10.18 -7.65
N MET A 59 -6.02 -8.97 -7.06
CA MET A 59 -4.91 -8.53 -6.20
C MET A 59 -5.28 -8.46 -4.72
N ASP A 60 -6.49 -8.87 -4.35
CA ASP A 60 -7.02 -8.81 -2.99
C ASP A 60 -6.26 -9.68 -1.97
N LEU A 61 -5.51 -10.69 -2.45
CA LEU A 61 -4.61 -11.49 -1.61
C LEU A 61 -3.23 -10.85 -1.41
N GLN A 62 -2.81 -9.95 -2.30
CA GLN A 62 -1.50 -9.30 -2.25
C GLN A 62 -1.58 -7.90 -1.63
N ILE A 63 -2.73 -7.24 -1.74
CA ILE A 63 -2.94 -5.88 -1.27
C ILE A 63 -4.03 -5.87 -0.20
N ASN A 64 -3.60 -5.60 1.03
CA ASN A 64 -4.51 -5.39 2.14
C ASN A 64 -4.82 -3.89 2.28
N VAL A 65 -6.06 -3.54 2.63
CA VAL A 65 -6.48 -2.15 2.83
C VAL A 65 -6.98 -2.00 4.26
N VAL A 66 -6.51 -0.99 4.97
CA VAL A 66 -6.85 -0.73 6.37
C VAL A 66 -7.35 0.71 6.48
N ASP A 67 -8.53 0.86 7.06
CA ASP A 67 -9.08 2.15 7.42
C ASP A 67 -8.35 2.64 8.68
N GLY A 68 -7.67 3.78 8.61
CA GLY A 68 -6.91 4.29 9.75
C GLY A 68 -6.07 5.52 9.44
N SER A 69 -5.58 6.17 10.50
CA SER A 69 -4.68 7.32 10.43
C SER A 69 -3.22 6.86 10.45
N PHE A 70 -2.34 7.55 9.71
CA PHE A 70 -0.91 7.31 9.82
C PHE A 70 -0.31 7.76 11.16
N GLU A 71 -1.06 8.51 11.98
CA GLU A 71 -0.68 8.85 13.36
C GLU A 71 -0.80 7.66 14.31
N GLU A 72 -1.61 6.66 13.96
CA GLU A 72 -1.84 5.45 14.74
C GLU A 72 -1.80 4.22 13.81
N ILE A 73 -0.59 3.79 13.46
CA ILE A 73 -0.37 2.65 12.56
C ILE A 73 -0.68 1.35 13.31
N PRO A 74 -1.66 0.53 12.87
CA PRO A 74 -2.05 -0.70 13.55
C PRO A 74 -1.13 -1.88 13.19
N LEU A 75 0.19 -1.66 13.30
CA LEU A 75 1.23 -2.65 13.05
C LEU A 75 2.26 -2.62 14.17
N GLY A 76 2.78 -3.80 14.54
CA GLY A 76 3.93 -3.89 15.42
C GLY A 76 5.23 -3.46 14.74
N ASP A 77 6.27 -3.28 15.54
CA ASP A 77 7.60 -2.87 15.08
C ASP A 77 8.22 -3.89 14.10
N ALA A 78 8.98 -3.38 13.14
CA ALA A 78 9.78 -4.16 12.19
C ALA A 78 9.00 -5.22 11.37
N LEU A 79 7.71 -4.97 11.10
CA LEU A 79 6.87 -5.89 10.32
C LEU A 79 6.88 -5.66 8.80
N VAL A 80 7.45 -4.54 8.35
CA VAL A 80 7.53 -4.15 6.93
C VAL A 80 8.95 -3.75 6.54
N ASP A 81 9.31 -3.98 5.28
CA ASP A 81 10.63 -3.69 4.74
C ASP A 81 10.74 -2.26 4.20
N VAL A 82 9.61 -1.71 3.71
CA VAL A 82 9.54 -0.38 3.11
C VAL A 82 8.29 0.34 3.59
N VAL A 83 8.45 1.62 3.94
CA VAL A 83 7.35 2.57 4.07
C VAL A 83 7.32 3.47 2.85
N TRP A 84 6.17 3.51 2.19
CA TRP A 84 5.90 4.30 1.00
C TRP A 84 4.86 5.36 1.33
N SER A 85 5.02 6.55 0.77
CA SER A 85 3.99 7.57 0.75
C SER A 85 4.20 8.48 -0.44
N GLN A 86 3.12 8.77 -1.17
CA GLN A 86 3.17 9.63 -2.35
C GLN A 86 2.09 10.71 -2.21
N ASP A 87 2.53 11.96 -2.09
CA ASP A 87 1.68 13.15 -2.01
C ASP A 87 0.61 13.11 -0.89
N ALA A 88 0.86 12.40 0.22
CA ALA A 88 -0.13 12.24 1.29
C ALA A 88 0.14 13.03 2.57
N PHE A 89 1.38 13.41 2.89
CA PHE A 89 1.72 14.12 4.14
C PHE A 89 1.54 15.64 4.10
N LEU A 90 0.97 16.18 3.02
CA LEU A 90 0.77 17.62 2.83
C LEU A 90 -0.61 18.13 3.29
N HIS A 91 -1.36 17.31 4.05
CA HIS A 91 -2.76 17.55 4.40
C HIS A 91 -3.04 17.33 5.87
#